data_AF-A0AAU1XYK5-F1
#
_entry.id   AF-A0AAU1XYK5-F1
#
_cell.length_a   1.000
_cell.length_b   1.000
_cell.length_c   1.000
_cell.angle_alpha   90.00
_cell.angle_beta   90.00
_cell.angle_gamma   90.00
#
_symmetry.space_group_name_H-M   'P 1'
#
loop_
_entity.id
_entity.type
_entity.pdbx_description
1 polymer ?
#
loop_
_entity_poly.entity_id
_entity_poly.type
_entity_poly.pdbx_seq_one_letter_code
_entity_poly.pdbx_strand_id
1 'polypeptide(L)'
;MPATRTSAGTVAGLLATADSLLTAGLGGPLTPGGRARGAAYALRIALEATVDAVLTAEEAGLRQVTMRAQLLCLRHYAGPDLARRVSALWSGLSTGCKYHHDELGPSHAQVRAWQAAVETLVTELAVPGTDLNLPSSRAPQRPQAEVTMAAYDGEHT
;
A
#
# COMPACT_ATOMS: atom_id res chain seq x y z
N MET A 1 -5.24 16.06 12.67
CA MET A 1 -5.07 15.09 11.55
C MET A 1 -4.68 15.80 10.25
N PRO A 2 -3.37 15.82 9.87
CA PRO A 2 -2.92 16.28 8.55
C PRO A 2 -2.32 15.19 7.62
N ALA A 3 -2.09 13.96 8.09
CA ALA A 3 -1.29 12.95 7.37
C ALA A 3 -1.88 12.50 6.01
N THR A 4 -3.21 12.42 5.88
CA THR A 4 -3.90 11.98 4.66
C THR A 4 -3.80 12.99 3.50
N ARG A 5 -3.74 14.29 3.80
CA ARG A 5 -3.51 15.33 2.78
C ARG A 5 -2.07 15.32 2.27
N THR A 6 -1.12 15.02 3.16
CA THR A 6 0.29 14.91 2.78
C THR A 6 0.52 13.70 1.86
N SER A 7 -0.06 12.54 2.16
CA SER A 7 0.08 11.35 1.31
C SER A 7 -0.57 11.54 -0.06
N ALA A 8 -1.77 12.14 -0.12
CA ALA A 8 -2.44 12.44 -1.40
C ALA A 8 -1.61 13.39 -2.29
N GLY A 9 -1.04 14.46 -1.71
CA GLY A 9 -0.14 15.37 -2.43
C GLY A 9 1.14 14.67 -2.92
N THR A 10 1.72 13.77 -2.10
CA THR A 10 2.88 12.96 -2.50
C THR A 10 2.54 12.02 -3.66
N VAL A 11 1.41 11.31 -3.60
CA VAL A 11 0.96 10.42 -4.68
C VAL A 11 0.76 11.19 -5.98
N ALA A 12 0.05 12.33 -5.94
CA ALA A 12 -0.16 13.18 -7.11
C ALA A 12 1.16 13.67 -7.73
N GLY A 13 2.12 14.09 -6.89
CA GLY A 13 3.45 14.52 -7.35
C GLY A 13 4.25 13.39 -8.03
N LEU A 14 4.15 12.16 -7.53
CA LEU A 14 4.80 10.99 -8.14
C LEU A 14 4.17 10.60 -9.47
N LEU A 15 2.85 10.65 -9.59
CA LEU A 15 2.15 10.43 -10.86
C LEU A 15 2.53 11.47 -11.91
N ALA A 16 2.57 12.76 -11.53
CA ALA A 16 3.01 13.84 -12.42
C ALA A 16 4.48 13.69 -12.84
N THR A 17 5.33 13.19 -11.94
CA THR A 17 6.74 12.88 -12.25
C THR A 17 6.84 11.74 -13.26
N ALA A 18 6.08 10.66 -13.08
CA ALA A 18 6.03 9.55 -14.01
C ALA A 18 5.54 10.01 -15.40
N ASP A 19 4.47 10.81 -15.46
CA ASP A 19 3.99 11.36 -16.73
C ASP A 19 5.06 12.23 -17.41
N SER A 20 5.70 13.12 -16.65
CA SER A 20 6.76 13.99 -17.18
C SER A 20 7.91 13.18 -17.79
N LEU A 21 8.34 12.09 -17.14
CA LEU A 21 9.39 11.21 -17.66
C LEU A 21 9.00 10.48 -18.95
N LEU A 22 7.70 10.23 -19.16
CA LEU A 22 7.18 9.52 -20.31
C LEU A 22 6.76 10.44 -21.47
N THR A 23 6.33 11.66 -21.16
CA THR A 23 5.84 12.65 -22.14
C THR A 23 7.00 13.49 -22.65
N ALA A 24 7.84 13.98 -21.74
CA ALA A 24 8.97 14.79 -22.14
C ALA A 24 10.06 13.86 -22.70
N GLY A 25 10.41 14.09 -23.97
CA GLY A 25 11.79 13.97 -24.38
C GLY A 25 12.59 15.04 -23.64
N LEU A 26 12.70 14.94 -22.30
CA LEU A 26 13.53 15.82 -21.50
C LEU A 26 14.88 15.84 -22.21
N GLY A 27 15.27 17.01 -22.73
CA GLY A 27 16.54 17.25 -23.41
C GLY A 27 17.72 17.15 -22.44
N GLY A 28 17.71 16.11 -21.61
CA GLY A 28 18.66 15.79 -20.57
C GLY A 28 19.30 14.43 -20.83
N PRO A 29 20.27 14.04 -20.00
CA PRO A 29 21.21 12.95 -20.29
C PRO A 29 20.58 11.55 -20.23
N LEU A 30 19.30 11.41 -19.88
CA LEU A 30 18.66 10.11 -19.69
C LEU A 30 18.28 9.46 -21.03
N THR A 31 18.74 8.23 -21.23
CA THR A 31 18.29 7.38 -22.34
C THR A 31 16.79 7.09 -22.23
N PRO A 32 16.10 6.73 -23.34
CA PRO A 32 14.70 6.31 -23.30
C PRO A 32 14.43 5.20 -22.27
N GLY A 33 15.32 4.21 -22.17
CA GLY A 33 15.22 3.14 -21.18
C GLY A 33 15.45 3.61 -19.74
N GLY A 34 16.31 4.62 -19.54
CA GLY A 34 16.48 5.26 -18.24
C GLY A 34 15.23 6.00 -17.78
N ARG A 35 14.58 6.74 -18.69
CA ARG A 35 13.30 7.42 -18.41
C ARG A 35 12.17 6.44 -18.10
N ALA A 36 12.05 5.36 -18.87
CA ALA A 36 11.05 4.32 -18.64
C ALA A 36 11.20 3.65 -17.25
N ARG A 37 12.44 3.34 -16.83
CA ARG A 37 12.72 2.80 -15.50
C ARG A 37 12.43 3.82 -14.40
N GLY A 38 12.81 5.08 -14.59
CA GLY A 38 12.50 6.16 -13.65
C GLY A 38 10.99 6.34 -13.46
N ALA A 39 10.22 6.31 -14.55
CA ALA A 39 8.77 6.38 -14.50
C ALA A 39 8.18 5.17 -13.78
N ALA A 40 8.62 3.94 -14.10
CA ALA A 40 8.20 2.74 -13.39
C ALA A 40 8.51 2.81 -11.87
N TYR A 41 9.65 3.39 -11.49
CA TYR A 41 10.00 3.59 -10.09
C TYR A 41 9.06 4.59 -9.40
N ALA A 42 8.82 5.76 -10.02
CA ALA A 42 7.88 6.75 -9.48
C ALA A 42 6.47 6.17 -9.30
N LEU A 43 5.99 5.39 -10.27
CA LEU A 43 4.71 4.67 -10.21
C LEU A 43 4.68 3.65 -9.06
N ARG A 44 5.77 2.92 -8.83
CA ARG A 44 5.86 1.98 -7.70
C ARG A 44 5.72 2.71 -6.36
N ILE A 45 6.46 3.81 -6.18
CA ILE A 45 6.39 4.59 -4.93
C ILE A 45 4.98 5.18 -4.74
N ALA A 46 4.32 5.64 -5.81
CA ALA A 46 2.95 6.14 -5.73
C ALA A 46 1.97 5.06 -5.25
N LEU A 47 2.10 3.84 -5.79
CA LEU A 47 1.28 2.70 -5.38
C LEU A 47 1.54 2.30 -3.92
N GLU A 48 2.81 2.21 -3.51
CA GLU A 48 3.21 1.90 -2.13
C GLU A 48 2.68 2.93 -1.14
N ALA A 49 2.83 4.23 -1.45
CA ALA A 49 2.33 5.31 -0.59
C ALA A 49 0.80 5.28 -0.46
N THR A 50 0.08 4.87 -1.51
CA THR A 50 -1.38 4.73 -1.45
C THR A 50 -1.80 3.57 -0.56
N VAL A 51 -1.15 2.39 -0.71
CA VAL A 51 -1.44 1.23 0.14
C VAL A 51 -1.11 1.54 1.61
N ASP A 52 0.04 2.17 1.88
CA ASP A 52 0.43 2.58 3.23
C ASP A 52 -0.60 3.53 3.85
N ALA A 53 -1.09 4.51 3.07
CA ALA A 53 -2.10 5.45 3.53
C ALA A 53 -3.44 4.79 3.86
N VAL A 54 -3.91 3.86 3.01
CA VAL A 54 -5.15 3.10 3.24
C VAL A 54 -5.01 2.23 4.49
N LEU A 55 -3.95 1.45 4.60
CA LEU A 55 -3.78 0.54 5.73
C LEU A 55 -3.53 1.28 7.04
N THR A 56 -2.80 2.39 7.03
CA THR A 56 -2.54 3.21 8.23
C THR A 56 -3.81 3.93 8.71
N ALA A 57 -4.77 4.21 7.81
CA ALA A 57 -6.06 4.76 8.19
C ALA A 57 -6.91 3.77 8.99
N GLU A 58 -6.78 2.47 8.69
CA GLU A 58 -7.47 1.39 9.40
C GLU A 58 -6.71 0.92 10.66
N GLU A 59 -5.39 0.70 10.55
CA GLU A 59 -4.54 0.20 11.64
C GLU A 59 -3.14 0.83 11.57
N ALA A 60 -2.85 1.76 12.48
CA ALA A 60 -1.59 2.50 12.50
C ALA A 60 -0.35 1.60 12.66
N GLY A 61 -0.49 0.43 13.29
CA GLY A 61 0.59 -0.55 13.44
C GLY A 61 1.11 -1.10 12.11
N LEU A 62 0.32 -1.06 11.03
CA LEU A 62 0.70 -1.61 9.72
C LEU A 62 1.74 -0.76 8.98
N ARG A 63 1.97 0.49 9.40
CA ARG A 63 3.01 1.35 8.82
C ARG A 63 4.43 0.79 9.00
N GLN A 64 4.65 -0.04 10.02
CA GLN A 64 5.99 -0.57 10.35
C GLN A 64 6.31 -1.90 9.66
N VAL A 65 5.33 -2.53 9.00
CA VAL A 65 5.56 -3.81 8.33
C VAL A 65 6.08 -3.64 6.91
N THR A 66 6.73 -4.66 6.37
CA THR A 66 7.24 -4.64 4.99
C THR A 66 6.11 -4.43 3.97
N MET A 67 6.42 -3.86 2.81
CA MET A 67 5.43 -3.70 1.73
C MET A 67 4.76 -5.02 1.33
N ARG A 68 5.50 -6.13 1.32
CA ARG A 68 4.92 -7.46 1.05
C ARG A 68 3.90 -7.88 2.11
N ALA A 69 4.16 -7.57 3.37
CA ALA A 69 3.21 -7.82 4.45
C ALA A 69 1.97 -6.91 4.33
N GLN A 70 2.17 -5.62 4.01
CA GLN A 70 1.07 -4.70 3.73
C GLN A 70 0.16 -5.22 2.60
N LEU A 71 0.73 -5.74 1.50
CA LEU A 71 -0.05 -6.33 0.39
C LEU A 71 -0.86 -7.57 0.82
N LEU A 72 -0.36 -8.37 1.77
CA LEU A 72 -1.12 -9.48 2.36
C LEU A 72 -2.28 -8.96 3.21
N CYS A 73 -2.05 -7.94 4.02
CA CYS A 73 -3.08 -7.29 4.83
C CYS A 73 -4.14 -6.61 3.97
N LEU A 74 -3.77 -6.03 2.83
CA LEU A 74 -4.67 -5.34 1.91
C LEU A 74 -5.85 -6.22 1.47
N ARG A 75 -5.66 -7.54 1.37
CA ARG A 75 -6.75 -8.49 1.08
C ARG A 75 -7.89 -8.41 2.09
N HIS A 76 -7.59 -8.17 3.36
CA HIS A 76 -8.57 -8.05 4.43
C HIS A 76 -9.33 -6.73 4.37
N TYR A 77 -8.61 -5.62 4.12
CA TYR A 77 -9.17 -4.27 4.20
C TYR A 77 -9.83 -3.79 2.90
N ALA A 78 -9.33 -4.19 1.73
CA ALA A 78 -9.79 -3.74 0.41
C ALA A 78 -10.44 -4.86 -0.43
N GLY A 79 -10.50 -6.07 0.11
CA GLY A 79 -11.02 -7.24 -0.57
C GLY A 79 -10.01 -7.95 -1.49
N PRO A 80 -10.29 -9.22 -1.84
CA PRO A 80 -9.33 -10.08 -2.54
C PRO A 80 -9.01 -9.66 -3.97
N ASP A 81 -9.99 -9.12 -4.70
CA ASP A 81 -9.77 -8.73 -6.10
C ASP A 81 -8.91 -7.47 -6.25
N LEU A 82 -9.15 -6.46 -5.41
CA LEU A 82 -8.34 -5.24 -5.40
C LEU A 82 -6.91 -5.56 -4.95
N ALA A 83 -6.76 -6.32 -3.85
CA ALA A 83 -5.43 -6.73 -3.35
C ALA A 83 -4.63 -7.55 -4.37
N ARG A 84 -5.28 -8.45 -5.12
CA ARG A 84 -4.63 -9.23 -6.19
C ARG A 84 -4.13 -8.33 -7.32
N ARG A 85 -4.96 -7.38 -7.79
CA ARG A 85 -4.57 -6.44 -8.85
C ARG A 85 -3.40 -5.55 -8.41
N VAL A 86 -3.45 -5.02 -7.19
CA VAL A 86 -2.36 -4.22 -6.60
C VAL A 86 -1.08 -5.05 -6.50
N SER A 87 -1.14 -6.27 -5.99
CA SER A 87 0.04 -7.15 -5.84
C SER A 87 0.68 -7.52 -7.18
N ALA A 88 -0.14 -7.77 -8.20
CA ALA A 88 0.34 -8.07 -9.56
C ALA A 88 1.04 -6.85 -10.16
N LEU A 89 0.44 -5.66 -10.04
CA LEU A 89 1.03 -4.43 -10.55
C LEU A 89 2.32 -4.07 -9.82
N TRP A 90 2.33 -4.16 -8.48
CA TRP A 90 3.53 -3.94 -7.66
C TRP A 90 4.69 -4.86 -8.07
N SER A 91 4.39 -6.14 -8.35
CA SER A 91 5.41 -7.10 -8.81
C SER A 91 5.94 -6.73 -10.20
N GLY A 92 5.06 -6.35 -11.13
CA GLY A 92 5.45 -5.90 -12.48
C GLY A 92 6.33 -4.65 -12.45
N LEU A 93 5.93 -3.64 -11.69
CA LEU A 93 6.70 -2.41 -11.48
C LEU A 93 8.06 -2.69 -10.82
N SER A 94 8.09 -3.54 -9.78
CA SER A 94 9.33 -3.92 -9.10
C SER A 94 10.34 -4.57 -10.04
N THR A 95 9.87 -5.43 -10.95
CA THR A 95 10.72 -6.00 -12.00
C THR A 95 11.16 -4.94 -13.00
N GLY A 96 10.25 -4.08 -13.46
CA GLY A 96 10.54 -3.01 -14.42
C GLY A 96 11.53 -1.96 -13.90
N CYS A 97 11.68 -1.82 -12.57
CA CYS A 97 12.66 -0.92 -11.95
C CYS A 97 14.09 -1.47 -11.95
N LYS A 98 14.29 -2.79 -12.12
CA LYS A 98 15.62 -3.39 -12.00
C LYS A 98 16.52 -2.94 -13.16
N TYR A 99 17.77 -2.64 -12.81
CA TYR A 99 18.80 -2.32 -13.78
C TYR A 99 19.68 -3.55 -13.97
N HIS A 100 19.39 -4.33 -15.01
CA HIS A 100 20.32 -5.33 -15.53
C HIS A 100 20.76 -4.87 -16.92
N HIS A 101 22.08 -4.79 -17.13
CA HIS A 101 22.68 -4.24 -18.33
C HIS A 101 22.28 -5.04 -19.59
N ASP A 102 21.96 -6.33 -19.42
CA ASP A 102 21.63 -7.26 -20.50
C ASP A 102 20.11 -7.48 -20.66
N GLU A 103 19.30 -6.93 -19.75
CA GLU A 103 17.84 -6.98 -19.86
C GLU A 103 17.31 -5.73 -20.57
N LEU A 104 16.59 -5.94 -21.67
CA LEU A 104 15.73 -4.92 -22.27
C LEU A 104 14.78 -4.42 -21.18
N GLY A 105 14.94 -3.16 -20.78
CA GLY A 105 14.08 -2.52 -19.78
C GLY A 105 12.62 -2.48 -20.24
N PRO A 106 11.68 -2.09 -19.35
CA PRO A 106 10.28 -2.02 -19.73
C PRO A 106 10.08 -1.09 -20.92
N SER A 107 9.28 -1.52 -21.89
CA SER A 107 8.97 -0.70 -23.05
C SER A 107 8.16 0.53 -22.63
N HIS A 108 8.24 1.62 -23.40
CA HIS A 108 7.46 2.83 -23.12
C HIS A 108 5.95 2.54 -23.07
N ALA A 109 5.44 1.72 -23.99
CA ALA A 109 4.04 1.28 -24.02
C ALA A 109 3.66 0.48 -22.75
N GLN A 110 4.55 -0.38 -22.28
CA GLN A 110 4.33 -1.13 -21.04
C GLN A 110 4.27 -0.21 -19.83
N VAL A 111 5.14 0.78 -19.72
CA VAL A 111 5.11 1.74 -18.61
C VAL A 111 3.86 2.63 -18.68
N ARG A 112 3.39 3.00 -19.88
CA ARG A 112 2.11 3.71 -20.05
C ARG A 112 0.91 2.87 -19.61
N ALA A 113 0.91 1.58 -19.92
CA ALA A 113 -0.13 0.67 -19.42
C ALA A 113 -0.09 0.55 -17.89
N TRP A 114 1.10 0.49 -17.29
CA TRP A 114 1.24 0.52 -15.83
C TRP A 114 0.79 1.85 -15.22
N GLN A 115 1.08 2.99 -15.85
CA GLN A 115 0.63 4.30 -15.38
C GLN A 115 -0.90 4.35 -15.27
N ALA A 116 -1.61 3.98 -16.34
CA ALA A 116 -3.07 3.95 -16.34
C ALA A 116 -3.63 2.98 -15.27
N ALA A 117 -2.97 1.84 -15.07
CA ALA A 117 -3.35 0.89 -14.03
C ALA A 117 -3.11 1.45 -12.62
N VAL A 118 -2.00 2.16 -12.36
CA VAL A 118 -1.76 2.82 -11.07
C VAL A 118 -2.79 3.91 -10.82
N GLU A 119 -3.06 4.79 -11.79
CA GLU A 119 -4.07 5.85 -11.65
C GLU A 119 -5.46 5.29 -11.31
N THR A 120 -5.84 4.19 -11.97
CA THR A 120 -7.09 3.47 -11.67
C THR A 120 -7.08 2.92 -10.25
N LEU A 121 -6.04 2.18 -9.85
CA LEU A 121 -5.97 1.57 -8.53
C LEU A 121 -5.87 2.59 -7.40
N VAL A 122 -5.18 3.72 -7.63
CA VAL A 122 -5.13 4.84 -6.67
C VAL A 122 -6.52 5.40 -6.43
N THR A 123 -7.29 5.58 -7.50
CA THR A 123 -8.68 6.07 -7.41
C THR A 123 -9.56 5.05 -6.68
N GLU A 124 -9.49 3.78 -7.05
CA GLU A 124 -10.27 2.71 -6.41
C GLU A 124 -9.94 2.54 -4.92
N LEU A 125 -8.66 2.65 -4.54
CA LEU A 125 -8.22 2.58 -3.14
C LEU A 125 -8.59 3.85 -2.34
N ALA A 126 -8.78 4.98 -3.00
CA ALA A 126 -9.19 6.23 -2.35
C ALA A 126 -10.70 6.29 -2.08
N VAL A 127 -11.51 5.44 -2.74
CA VAL A 127 -12.92 5.28 -2.39
C VAL A 127 -12.97 4.58 -1.03
N PRO A 128 -13.41 5.26 0.05
CA PRO A 128 -13.61 4.61 1.33
C PRO A 128 -14.58 3.46 1.10
N GLY A 129 -14.23 2.26 1.56
CA GLY A 129 -15.03 1.06 1.32
C GLY A 129 -16.50 1.33 1.58
N THR A 130 -17.30 1.40 0.52
CA THR A 130 -18.74 1.52 0.59
C THR A 130 -19.24 0.25 1.27
N ASP A 131 -19.66 0.38 2.52
CA ASP A 131 -20.27 -0.62 3.40
C ASP A 131 -19.70 -2.04 3.32
N LEU A 132 -18.72 -2.31 4.19
CA LEU A 132 -18.46 -3.67 4.64
C LEU A 132 -18.79 -3.76 6.13
N ASN A 133 -20.02 -4.24 6.40
CA ASN A 133 -20.45 -4.81 7.67
C ASN A 133 -19.41 -5.87 8.11
N LEU A 134 -18.42 -5.46 8.89
CA LEU A 134 -17.55 -6.38 9.60
C LEU A 134 -18.37 -7.00 10.74
N PRO A 135 -18.40 -8.33 10.90
CA PRO A 135 -18.73 -8.89 12.20
C PRO A 135 -17.67 -8.40 13.17
N SER A 136 -18.08 -7.56 14.13
CA SER A 136 -17.21 -7.05 15.19
C SER A 136 -16.35 -8.19 15.73
N SER A 137 -15.04 -8.12 15.49
CA SER A 137 -14.10 -9.00 16.15
C SER A 137 -14.19 -8.70 17.63
N ARG A 138 -14.95 -9.51 18.38
CA ARG A 138 -14.90 -9.51 19.84
C ARG A 138 -13.44 -9.79 20.18
N ALA A 139 -12.78 -8.80 20.77
CA ALA A 139 -11.55 -9.02 21.49
C ALA A 139 -11.73 -10.27 22.39
N PRO A 140 -10.75 -11.18 22.50
CA PRO A 140 -10.85 -12.28 23.44
C PRO A 140 -11.07 -11.69 24.83
N GLN A 141 -12.27 -11.84 25.38
CA GLN A 141 -12.56 -11.52 26.77
C GLN A 141 -11.56 -12.33 27.60
N ARG A 142 -10.57 -11.66 28.20
CA ARG A 142 -9.78 -12.26 29.27
C ARG A 142 -10.77 -12.61 30.38
N PRO A 143 -10.92 -13.88 30.79
CA PRO A 143 -11.71 -14.19 31.96
C PRO A 143 -11.10 -13.45 33.15
N GLN A 144 -11.88 -12.58 33.79
CA GLN A 144 -11.52 -12.03 35.08
C GLN A 144 -11.56 -13.19 36.06
N ALA A 145 -10.38 -13.64 36.51
CA ALA A 145 -10.29 -14.50 37.66
C ALA A 145 -10.75 -13.67 38.87
N GLU A 146 -11.98 -13.90 39.29
CA GLU A 146 -12.53 -13.43 40.55
C GLU A 146 -11.72 -14.08 41.68
N VAL A 147 -10.77 -13.34 42.25
CA VAL A 147 -10.09 -13.75 43.48
C VAL A 147 -11.05 -13.48 44.62
N THR A 148 -11.94 -14.44 44.88
CA THR A 148 -12.75 -14.47 46.09
C THR A 148 -11.84 -14.78 47.27
N MET A 149 -11.45 -13.75 48.01
CA MET A 149 -10.78 -13.86 49.30
C MET A 149 -11.83 -14.21 50.35
N ALA A 150 -12.08 -15.52 50.55
CA ALA A 150 -12.91 -16.00 51.63
C ALA A 150 -12.14 -15.87 52.96
N ALA A 151 -12.74 -15.13 53.89
CA ALA A 151 -12.30 -14.98 55.27
C ALA A 151 -12.21 -16.36 55.94
N TYR A 152 -11.09 -16.59 56.63
CA TYR A 152 -10.88 -17.73 57.50
C TYR A 152 -11.39 -17.32 58.90
N ASP A 153 -12.66 -17.61 59.19
CA ASP A 153 -13.17 -17.65 60.57
C ASP A 153 -12.96 -19.07 61.09
N GLY A 154 -12.11 -19.20 62.10
CA GLY A 154 -11.81 -20.46 62.77
C GLY A 154 -11.57 -20.21 64.24
N GLU A 155 -12.65 -20.20 65.00
CA GLU A 155 -12.68 -20.27 66.46
C GLU A 155 -11.94 -21.54 66.93
N HIS A 156 -11.05 -21.40 67.91
CA HIS A 156 -10.64 -22.49 68.78
C HIS A 156 -10.69 -22.00 70.23
N THR A 157 -11.70 -22.48 70.95
CA THR A 157 -11.74 -22.70 72.40
C THR A 157 -10.60 -23.56 72.90
#